data_AF-A0A1W1Z566-F1
#
_entry.id   AF-A0A1W1Z566-F1
#
_cell.length_a   1.000
_cell.length_b   1.000
_cell.length_c   1.000
_cell.angle_alpha   90.00
_cell.angle_beta   90.00
_cell.angle_gamma   90.00
#
_symmetry.space_group_name_H-M   'P 1'
#
loop_
_entity.id
_entity.type
_entity.pdbx_description
1 polymer ?
#
loop_
_entity_poly.entity_id
_entity_poly.type
_entity_poly.pdbx_seq_one_letter_code
_entity_poly.pdbx_strand_id
1 'polypeptide(L)'
;MIVSRDEKWKIGLSHLNEYYGSHGHCNVPHRYISPDGYHLGIWVQNQRTAVKRGKLSHEKIELLSKLHFTFIVNDYNSMWLNGYNHLLDYYNNCGDANVPHRYISPDGYHLGQWVKNQRTAIKRGKLCRERYELLSNLNFRFNVKNTNTMWLNGYNHLIDYFNNCGNVNVPQSYISPDGYRLGQWVFQQRQVFKRNRLDHERYELLKKIKFSFDTNRSNPEPAWENGYNHLIDYCRIHKSVKVPARYISPDGFKLGYWVFYNQINYKLLSITQIKKLEATGFFPLWHETHTW
;
A
#
# COMPACT_ATOMS: atom_id res chain seq x y z
N MET A 1 -37.73 -13.49 -39.77
CA MET A 1 -37.93 -14.56 -38.77
C MET A 1 -38.29 -13.94 -37.44
N ILE A 2 -39.45 -14.32 -36.86
CA ILE A 2 -39.83 -13.88 -35.52
C ILE A 2 -38.97 -14.68 -34.53
N VAL A 3 -37.99 -14.03 -33.91
CA VAL A 3 -37.14 -14.63 -32.88
C VAL A 3 -38.05 -15.04 -31.70
N SER A 4 -38.04 -16.33 -31.34
CA SER A 4 -38.90 -16.88 -30.28
C SER A 4 -38.57 -16.24 -28.92
N ARG A 5 -39.51 -16.29 -27.96
CA ARG A 5 -39.27 -15.76 -26.61
C ARG A 5 -38.08 -16.43 -25.91
N ASP A 6 -37.88 -17.72 -26.14
CA ASP A 6 -36.75 -18.46 -25.57
C ASP A 6 -35.43 -18.10 -26.24
N GLU A 7 -35.44 -17.88 -27.55
CA GLU A 7 -34.25 -17.46 -28.28
C GLU A 7 -33.79 -16.06 -27.83
N LYS A 8 -34.73 -15.14 -27.62
CA LYS A 8 -34.44 -13.82 -27.01
C LYS A 8 -33.89 -13.93 -25.59
N TRP A 9 -34.34 -14.93 -24.82
CA TRP A 9 -33.85 -15.16 -23.47
C TRP A 9 -32.42 -15.71 -23.48
N LYS A 10 -32.11 -16.66 -24.38
CA LYS A 10 -30.77 -17.21 -24.57
C LYS A 10 -29.76 -16.15 -24.99
N ILE A 11 -30.15 -15.21 -25.87
CA ILE A 11 -29.32 -14.06 -26.23
C ILE A 11 -28.95 -13.25 -24.98
N GLY A 12 -29.92 -12.92 -24.13
CA GLY A 12 -29.66 -12.20 -22.88
C GLY A 12 -28.78 -12.98 -21.90
N LEU A 13 -28.93 -14.30 -21.82
CA LEU A 13 -28.05 -15.16 -21.03
C LEU A 13 -26.60 -15.15 -21.57
N SER A 14 -26.42 -15.16 -22.90
CA SER A 14 -25.10 -15.06 -23.52
C SER A 14 -24.39 -13.76 -23.13
N HIS A 15 -25.08 -12.62 -23.25
CA HIS A 15 -24.54 -11.33 -22.81
C HIS A 15 -24.25 -11.28 -21.31
N LEU A 16 -25.08 -11.93 -20.48
CA LEU A 16 -24.80 -12.04 -19.06
C LEU A 16 -23.52 -12.86 -18.78
N ASN A 17 -23.27 -13.90 -19.57
CA ASN A 17 -22.07 -14.72 -19.46
C ASN A 17 -20.81 -13.96 -19.89
N GLU A 18 -20.88 -13.17 -20.97
CA GLU A 18 -19.80 -12.27 -21.40
C GLU A 18 -19.51 -11.21 -20.34
N TYR A 19 -20.57 -10.63 -19.76
CA TYR A 19 -20.45 -9.67 -18.66
C TYR A 19 -19.78 -10.33 -17.44
N TYR A 20 -20.20 -11.54 -17.08
CA TYR A 20 -19.59 -12.31 -15.99
C TYR A 20 -18.10 -12.60 -16.27
N GLY A 21 -17.73 -12.97 -17.49
CA GLY A 21 -16.33 -13.24 -17.85
C GLY A 21 -15.42 -12.02 -17.76
N SER A 22 -15.96 -10.82 -18.02
CA SER A 22 -15.20 -9.56 -17.99
C SER A 22 -15.17 -8.89 -16.61
N HIS A 23 -16.23 -9.03 -15.81
CA HIS A 23 -16.38 -8.33 -14.53
C HIS A 23 -16.26 -9.28 -13.32
N GLY A 24 -16.31 -10.58 -13.53
CA GLY A 24 -16.27 -11.60 -12.47
C GLY A 24 -17.59 -11.76 -11.70
N HIS A 25 -18.69 -11.14 -12.16
CA HIS A 25 -19.98 -11.18 -11.48
C HIS A 25 -21.18 -10.84 -12.39
N CYS A 26 -22.40 -11.16 -11.95
CA CYS A 26 -23.64 -10.91 -12.71
C CYS A 26 -24.48 -9.71 -12.23
N ASN A 27 -23.92 -8.81 -11.40
CA ASN A 27 -24.65 -7.59 -11.01
C ASN A 27 -24.53 -6.51 -12.09
N VAL A 28 -25.27 -6.70 -13.17
CA VAL A 28 -25.32 -5.76 -14.27
C VAL A 28 -26.05 -4.48 -13.85
N PRO A 29 -25.45 -3.29 -14.05
CA PRO A 29 -26.13 -2.03 -13.79
C PRO A 29 -27.41 -1.85 -14.59
N HIS A 30 -28.42 -1.20 -14.02
CA HIS A 30 -29.74 -1.05 -14.66
C HIS A 30 -29.68 -0.42 -16.06
N ARG A 31 -28.80 0.57 -16.26
CA ARG A 31 -28.64 1.29 -17.54
C ARG A 31 -27.55 0.72 -18.44
N TYR A 32 -26.92 -0.39 -18.06
CA TYR A 32 -25.84 -0.96 -18.84
C TYR A 32 -26.33 -1.46 -20.21
N ILE A 33 -25.56 -1.12 -21.23
CA ILE A 33 -25.70 -1.54 -22.62
C ILE A 33 -24.39 -2.23 -22.98
N SER A 34 -24.46 -3.45 -23.50
CA SER A 34 -23.28 -4.19 -23.97
C SER A 34 -22.63 -3.49 -25.16
N PRO A 35 -21.36 -3.82 -25.51
CA PRO A 35 -20.65 -3.18 -26.62
C PRO A 35 -21.37 -3.23 -27.97
N ASP A 36 -22.21 -4.23 -28.20
CA ASP A 36 -23.02 -4.43 -29.40
C ASP A 36 -24.42 -3.79 -29.33
N GLY A 37 -24.71 -3.02 -28.27
CA GLY A 37 -25.96 -2.26 -28.13
C GLY A 37 -27.08 -3.00 -27.39
N TYR A 38 -26.86 -4.21 -26.85
CA TYR A 38 -27.88 -4.94 -26.11
C TYR A 38 -28.10 -4.35 -24.72
N HIS A 39 -29.37 -4.05 -24.38
CA HIS A 39 -29.76 -3.49 -23.08
C HIS A 39 -29.76 -4.54 -21.96
N LEU A 40 -28.58 -5.10 -21.64
CA LEU A 40 -28.42 -6.17 -20.66
C LEU A 40 -28.89 -5.75 -19.25
N GLY A 41 -28.71 -4.48 -18.86
CA GLY A 41 -29.19 -3.97 -17.57
C GLY A 41 -30.70 -4.10 -17.39
N ILE A 42 -31.47 -3.78 -18.43
CA ILE A 42 -32.92 -3.93 -18.45
C ILE A 42 -33.30 -5.42 -18.43
N TRP A 43 -32.60 -6.25 -19.20
CA TRP A 43 -32.86 -7.69 -19.25
C TRP A 43 -32.67 -8.35 -17.89
N VAL A 44 -31.58 -8.04 -17.17
CA VAL A 44 -31.31 -8.54 -15.82
C VAL A 44 -32.39 -8.13 -14.83
N GLN A 45 -32.85 -6.87 -14.88
CA GLN A 45 -33.93 -6.39 -14.04
C GLN A 45 -35.26 -7.12 -14.32
N ASN A 46 -35.51 -7.45 -15.58
CA ASN A 46 -36.66 -8.26 -15.98
C ASN A 46 -36.57 -9.68 -15.40
N GLN A 47 -35.40 -10.30 -15.37
CA GLN A 47 -35.22 -11.63 -14.76
C GLN A 47 -35.51 -11.61 -13.25
N ARG A 48 -34.96 -10.63 -12.53
CA ARG A 48 -35.23 -10.42 -11.10
C ARG A 48 -36.73 -10.22 -10.83
N THR A 49 -37.39 -9.42 -11.67
CA THR A 49 -38.84 -9.17 -11.58
C THR A 49 -39.66 -10.42 -11.90
N ALA A 50 -39.23 -11.23 -12.87
CA ALA A 50 -39.89 -12.47 -13.26
C ALA A 50 -39.81 -13.52 -12.13
N VAL A 51 -38.65 -13.68 -11.48
CA VAL A 51 -38.50 -14.56 -10.31
C VAL A 51 -39.37 -14.10 -9.14
N LYS A 52 -39.34 -12.80 -8.80
CA LYS A 52 -40.18 -12.23 -7.73
C LYS A 52 -41.68 -12.47 -7.96
N ARG A 53 -42.12 -12.50 -9.23
CA ARG A 53 -43.51 -12.73 -9.63
C ARG A 53 -43.83 -14.21 -9.87
N GLY A 54 -42.89 -15.13 -9.64
CA GLY A 54 -43.08 -16.56 -9.91
C GLY A 54 -43.25 -16.91 -11.40
N LYS A 55 -42.78 -16.07 -12.31
CA LYS A 55 -42.96 -16.21 -13.77
C LYS A 55 -41.74 -16.76 -14.50
N LEU A 56 -40.62 -16.98 -13.81
CA LEU A 56 -39.42 -17.57 -14.41
C LEU A 56 -39.46 -19.09 -14.27
N SER A 57 -39.23 -19.83 -15.35
CA SER A 57 -39.21 -21.30 -15.33
C SER A 57 -38.03 -21.83 -14.52
N HIS A 58 -38.18 -23.04 -14.00
CA HIS A 58 -37.14 -23.70 -13.19
C HIS A 58 -35.82 -23.85 -13.94
N GLU A 59 -35.87 -24.26 -15.22
CA GLU A 59 -34.69 -24.39 -16.09
C GLU A 59 -33.91 -23.06 -16.22
N LYS A 60 -34.63 -21.94 -16.37
CA LYS A 60 -34.01 -20.60 -16.47
C LYS A 60 -33.39 -20.15 -15.15
N ILE A 61 -34.01 -20.51 -14.02
CA ILE A 61 -33.45 -20.28 -12.68
C ILE A 61 -32.15 -21.07 -12.51
N GLU A 62 -32.12 -22.34 -12.94
CA GLU A 62 -30.93 -23.18 -12.82
C GLU A 62 -29.76 -22.63 -13.66
N LEU A 63 -30.03 -22.22 -14.91
CA LEU A 63 -29.02 -21.62 -15.79
C LEU A 63 -28.43 -20.32 -15.21
N LEU A 64 -29.27 -19.46 -14.66
CA LEU A 64 -28.81 -18.22 -13.99
C LEU A 64 -28.04 -18.53 -12.70
N SER A 65 -28.44 -19.56 -11.95
CA SER A 65 -27.76 -19.95 -10.71
C SER A 65 -26.32 -20.42 -10.97
N LYS A 66 -26.05 -21.08 -12.11
CA LYS A 66 -24.70 -21.49 -12.53
C LYS A 66 -23.74 -20.30 -12.71
N LEU A 67 -24.27 -19.11 -12.98
CA LEU A 67 -23.51 -17.87 -13.11
C LEU A 67 -23.42 -17.08 -11.78
N HIS A 68 -23.80 -17.68 -10.66
CA HIS A 68 -23.90 -17.01 -9.36
C HIS A 68 -24.82 -15.76 -9.41
N PHE A 69 -25.84 -15.80 -10.27
CA PHE A 69 -26.78 -14.70 -10.46
C PHE A 69 -27.61 -14.46 -9.20
N THR A 70 -27.59 -13.22 -8.68
CA THR A 70 -28.38 -12.85 -7.50
C THR A 70 -29.80 -12.45 -7.88
N PHE A 71 -30.78 -13.26 -7.48
CA PHE A 71 -32.20 -13.11 -7.85
C PHE A 71 -32.98 -12.06 -7.03
N ILE A 72 -32.54 -11.74 -5.82
CA ILE A 72 -33.29 -10.89 -4.89
C ILE A 72 -32.58 -9.53 -4.79
N VAL A 73 -33.28 -8.45 -5.17
CA VAL A 73 -32.75 -7.06 -5.15
C VAL A 73 -33.08 -6.33 -3.83
N ASN A 74 -33.99 -6.89 -3.03
CA ASN A 74 -34.44 -6.31 -1.75
C ASN A 74 -33.73 -6.89 -0.53
N ASP A 75 -32.66 -7.67 -0.70
CA ASP A 75 -31.81 -8.03 0.41
C ASP A 75 -30.81 -6.88 0.65
N TYR A 76 -30.64 -6.47 1.89
CA TYR A 76 -29.56 -5.56 2.28
C TYR A 76 -28.18 -6.09 1.82
N ASN A 77 -28.07 -7.39 1.54
CA ASN A 77 -26.93 -8.02 0.89
C ASN A 77 -26.78 -7.69 -0.61
N SER A 78 -27.86 -7.62 -1.39
CA SER A 78 -27.76 -7.37 -2.85
C SER A 78 -27.32 -5.96 -3.18
N MET A 79 -27.77 -4.97 -2.39
CA MET A 79 -27.31 -3.57 -2.54
C MET A 79 -25.85 -3.40 -2.15
N TRP A 80 -25.40 -4.13 -1.12
CA TRP A 80 -24.00 -4.13 -0.71
C TRP A 80 -23.13 -4.78 -1.78
N LEU A 81 -23.56 -5.94 -2.29
CA LEU A 81 -22.85 -6.68 -3.34
C LEU A 81 -22.75 -5.85 -4.64
N ASN A 82 -23.79 -5.07 -4.99
CA ASN A 82 -23.71 -4.15 -6.12
C ASN A 82 -22.59 -3.11 -5.97
N GLY A 83 -22.46 -2.52 -4.78
CA GLY A 83 -21.36 -1.57 -4.53
C GLY A 83 -19.98 -2.23 -4.45
N TYR A 84 -19.90 -3.45 -3.92
CA TYR A 84 -18.67 -4.27 -3.94
C TYR A 84 -18.24 -4.60 -5.36
N ASN A 85 -19.19 -4.86 -6.24
CA ASN A 85 -18.95 -5.16 -7.64
C ASN A 85 -18.40 -3.94 -8.41
N HIS A 86 -18.99 -2.76 -8.20
CA HIS A 86 -18.39 -1.52 -8.74
C HIS A 86 -16.97 -1.27 -8.20
N LEU A 87 -16.68 -1.67 -6.96
CA LEU A 87 -15.33 -1.59 -6.41
C LEU A 87 -14.39 -2.59 -7.09
N LEU A 88 -14.86 -3.80 -7.41
CA LEU A 88 -14.09 -4.80 -8.15
C LEU A 88 -13.77 -4.31 -9.57
N ASP A 89 -14.76 -3.73 -10.26
CA ASP A 89 -14.55 -3.11 -11.57
C ASP A 89 -13.51 -1.99 -11.51
N TYR A 90 -13.62 -1.12 -10.50
CA TYR A 90 -12.63 -0.07 -10.27
C TYR A 90 -11.23 -0.66 -10.02
N TYR A 91 -11.14 -1.69 -9.18
CA TYR A 91 -9.87 -2.38 -8.87
C TYR A 91 -9.25 -3.02 -10.11
N ASN A 92 -10.03 -3.69 -10.94
CA ASN A 92 -9.55 -4.32 -12.16
C ASN A 92 -9.05 -3.28 -13.19
N ASN A 93 -9.66 -2.10 -13.23
CA ASN A 93 -9.29 -1.03 -14.16
C ASN A 93 -8.14 -0.15 -13.66
N CYS A 94 -8.07 0.13 -12.35
CA CYS A 94 -7.12 1.08 -11.76
C CYS A 94 -5.96 0.40 -11.02
N GLY A 95 -6.06 -0.91 -10.75
CA GLY A 95 -5.06 -1.68 -10.00
C GLY A 95 -5.09 -1.47 -8.48
N ASP A 96 -6.00 -0.65 -7.96
CA ASP A 96 -6.19 -0.47 -6.53
C ASP A 96 -7.65 -0.18 -6.14
N ALA A 97 -7.95 -0.28 -4.85
CA ALA A 97 -9.27 -0.01 -4.29
C ALA A 97 -9.38 1.41 -3.66
N ASN A 98 -8.52 2.35 -4.06
CA ASN A 98 -8.45 3.71 -3.51
C ASN A 98 -9.38 4.68 -4.25
N VAL A 99 -10.67 4.37 -4.23
CA VAL A 99 -11.68 5.19 -4.92
C VAL A 99 -11.73 6.63 -4.37
N PRO A 100 -11.61 7.66 -5.23
CA PRO A 100 -11.80 9.06 -4.84
C PRO A 100 -13.18 9.32 -4.25
N HIS A 101 -13.29 10.19 -3.24
CA HIS A 101 -14.56 10.44 -2.54
C HIS A 101 -15.72 10.86 -3.46
N ARG A 102 -15.42 11.61 -4.54
CA ARG A 102 -16.42 12.10 -5.50
C ARG A 102 -16.51 11.24 -6.77
N TYR A 103 -15.85 10.09 -6.81
CA TYR A 103 -15.86 9.23 -7.98
C TYR A 103 -17.26 8.66 -8.24
N ILE A 104 -17.66 8.71 -9.50
CA ILE A 104 -18.88 8.14 -10.05
C ILE A 104 -18.43 7.17 -11.14
N SER A 105 -18.89 5.93 -11.05
CA SER A 105 -18.63 4.89 -12.05
C SER A 105 -19.20 5.31 -13.42
N PRO A 106 -18.71 4.77 -14.55
CA PRO A 106 -19.17 5.15 -15.90
C PRO A 106 -20.68 5.04 -16.12
N ASP A 107 -21.34 4.17 -15.38
CA ASP A 107 -22.79 3.92 -15.40
C ASP A 107 -23.60 4.84 -14.47
N GLY A 108 -22.94 5.78 -13.78
CA GLY A 108 -23.55 6.73 -12.86
C GLY A 108 -23.59 6.29 -11.39
N TYR A 109 -22.99 5.15 -11.03
CA TYR A 109 -23.00 4.70 -9.63
C TYR A 109 -22.06 5.54 -8.75
N HIS A 110 -22.55 6.05 -7.61
CA HIS A 110 -21.76 6.86 -6.67
C HIS A 110 -20.81 6.02 -5.80
N LEU A 111 -19.84 5.35 -6.42
CA LEU A 111 -18.92 4.43 -5.75
C LEU A 111 -18.08 5.14 -4.67
N GLY A 112 -17.64 6.37 -4.87
CA GLY A 112 -16.89 7.13 -3.87
C GLY A 112 -17.67 7.32 -2.55
N GLN A 113 -18.98 7.54 -2.65
CA GLN A 113 -19.87 7.64 -1.48
C GLN A 113 -20.13 6.27 -0.85
N TRP A 114 -20.28 5.21 -1.65
CA TRP A 114 -20.41 3.85 -1.13
C TRP A 114 -19.18 3.41 -0.34
N VAL A 115 -17.97 3.68 -0.85
CA VAL A 115 -16.69 3.40 -0.18
C VAL A 115 -16.57 4.13 1.16
N LYS A 116 -16.97 5.41 1.21
CA LYS A 116 -17.06 6.17 2.48
C LYS A 116 -18.01 5.51 3.48
N ASN A 117 -19.15 5.00 3.01
CA ASN A 117 -20.11 4.32 3.86
C ASN A 117 -19.53 3.03 4.44
N GLN A 118 -18.76 2.24 3.67
CA GLN A 118 -18.10 1.03 4.17
C GLN A 118 -17.09 1.33 5.27
N ARG A 119 -16.26 2.36 5.07
CA ARG A 119 -15.30 2.86 6.07
C ARG A 119 -16.02 3.29 7.36
N THR A 120 -17.18 3.93 7.23
CA THR A 120 -18.01 4.35 8.37
C THR A 120 -18.67 3.17 9.08
N ALA A 121 -19.12 2.16 8.34
CA ALA A 121 -19.75 0.95 8.88
C ALA A 121 -18.75 0.15 9.73
N ILE A 122 -17.51 -0.02 9.25
CA ILE A 122 -16.43 -0.68 10.01
C ILE A 122 -16.08 0.09 11.27
N LYS A 123 -15.90 1.42 11.16
CA LYS A 123 -15.61 2.26 12.33
C LYS A 123 -16.66 2.13 13.43
N ARG A 124 -17.92 1.86 13.04
CA ARG A 124 -19.05 1.67 13.96
C ARG A 124 -19.26 0.21 14.37
N GLY A 125 -18.41 -0.73 13.95
CA GLY A 125 -18.57 -2.17 14.22
C GLY A 125 -19.80 -2.78 13.55
N LYS A 126 -20.31 -2.17 12.47
CA LYS A 126 -21.55 -2.57 11.78
C LYS A 126 -21.32 -3.34 10.49
N LEU A 127 -20.07 -3.60 10.11
CA LEU A 127 -19.77 -4.44 8.96
C LEU A 127 -19.64 -5.90 9.40
N CYS A 128 -20.42 -6.81 8.81
CA CYS A 128 -20.30 -8.23 9.12
C CYS A 128 -18.99 -8.81 8.57
N ARG A 129 -18.64 -9.99 9.09
CA ARG A 129 -17.37 -10.67 8.81
C ARG A 129 -17.19 -11.00 7.34
N GLU A 130 -18.21 -11.53 6.66
CA GLU A 130 -18.10 -11.92 5.25
C GLU A 130 -17.80 -10.71 4.35
N ARG A 131 -18.43 -9.56 4.64
CA ARG A 131 -18.21 -8.30 3.92
C ARG A 131 -16.82 -7.73 4.17
N TYR A 132 -16.30 -7.89 5.37
CA TYR A 132 -14.94 -7.51 5.73
C TYR A 132 -13.91 -8.35 4.96
N GLU A 133 -14.10 -9.66 4.90
CA GLU A 133 -13.21 -10.58 4.17
C GLU A 133 -13.19 -10.27 2.67
N LEU A 134 -14.36 -10.07 2.04
CA LEU A 134 -14.46 -9.69 0.64
C LEU A 134 -13.70 -8.40 0.31
N LEU A 135 -13.91 -7.34 1.10
CA LEU A 135 -13.18 -6.09 0.92
C LEU A 135 -11.67 -6.26 1.16
N SER A 136 -11.27 -7.10 2.12
CA SER A 136 -9.86 -7.36 2.44
C SER A 136 -9.13 -7.99 1.26
N ASN A 137 -9.79 -8.88 0.52
CA ASN A 137 -9.23 -9.53 -0.67
C ASN A 137 -8.89 -8.56 -1.81
N LEU A 138 -9.50 -7.36 -1.81
CA LEU A 138 -9.22 -6.29 -2.78
C LEU A 138 -8.16 -5.29 -2.28
N ASN A 139 -7.45 -5.62 -1.20
CA ASN A 139 -6.57 -4.68 -0.48
C ASN A 139 -7.29 -3.37 -0.11
N PHE A 140 -8.60 -3.44 0.19
CA PHE A 140 -9.43 -2.27 0.46
C PHE A 140 -8.98 -1.53 1.72
N ARG A 141 -8.74 -0.22 1.60
CA ARG A 141 -8.34 0.62 2.74
C ARG A 141 -9.55 0.98 3.61
N PHE A 142 -9.74 0.19 4.66
CA PHE A 142 -10.84 0.33 5.63
C PHE A 142 -10.80 1.61 6.48
N ASN A 143 -9.62 2.22 6.64
CA ASN A 143 -9.44 3.36 7.52
C ASN A 143 -8.73 4.51 6.79
N VAL A 144 -9.43 5.63 6.58
CA VAL A 144 -8.80 6.90 6.13
C VAL A 144 -7.96 7.49 7.26
N LYS A 145 -8.15 7.05 8.52
CA LYS A 145 -7.12 7.11 9.55
C LYS A 145 -6.13 5.98 9.34
N ASN A 146 -5.35 6.25 8.32
CA ASN A 146 -4.18 5.57 7.84
C ASN A 146 -3.14 5.53 8.97
N THR A 147 -3.24 4.59 9.92
CA THR A 147 -2.19 4.41 10.93
C THR A 147 -1.36 3.16 10.66
N ASN A 148 -1.86 2.11 10.02
CA ASN A 148 -0.99 1.01 9.60
C ASN A 148 -0.37 1.23 8.22
N THR A 149 -1.10 1.68 7.19
CA THR A 149 -0.52 1.84 5.83
C THR A 149 0.42 3.04 5.68
N MET A 150 0.15 4.18 6.33
CA MET A 150 1.07 5.34 6.40
C MET A 150 2.26 5.06 7.30
N TRP A 151 2.06 4.28 8.35
CA TRP A 151 3.14 3.84 9.22
C TRP A 151 4.01 2.81 8.51
N LEU A 152 3.41 1.83 7.83
CA LEU A 152 4.10 0.88 6.93
C LEU A 152 4.80 1.62 5.80
N ASN A 153 4.23 2.69 5.24
CA ASN A 153 4.91 3.52 4.26
C ASN A 153 6.15 4.19 4.86
N GLY A 154 6.02 4.83 6.04
CA GLY A 154 7.17 5.40 6.74
C GLY A 154 8.20 4.36 7.19
N TYR A 155 7.75 3.17 7.56
CA TYR A 155 8.58 2.01 7.89
C TYR A 155 9.31 1.46 6.67
N ASN A 156 8.66 1.38 5.50
CA ASN A 156 9.30 1.00 4.25
C ASN A 156 10.34 2.04 3.82
N HIS A 157 10.03 3.33 3.92
CA HIS A 157 11.04 4.38 3.72
C HIS A 157 12.20 4.29 4.71
N LEU A 158 11.95 3.86 5.94
CA LEU A 158 12.99 3.61 6.93
C LEU A 158 13.84 2.37 6.56
N ILE A 159 13.22 1.31 6.02
CA ILE A 159 13.94 0.16 5.47
C ILE A 159 14.77 0.58 4.26
N ASP A 160 14.22 1.36 3.35
CA ASP A 160 14.96 1.86 2.19
C ASP A 160 16.13 2.74 2.62
N TYR A 161 15.91 3.62 3.61
CA TYR A 161 16.99 4.41 4.19
C TYR A 161 18.05 3.53 4.86
N PHE A 162 17.63 2.51 5.62
CA PHE A 162 18.53 1.54 6.25
C PHE A 162 19.35 0.78 5.22
N ASN A 163 18.74 0.32 4.13
CA ASN A 163 19.43 -0.38 3.04
C ASN A 163 20.42 0.55 2.31
N ASN A 164 20.08 1.83 2.11
CA ASN A 164 20.91 2.78 1.37
C ASN A 164 22.02 3.45 2.19
N CYS A 165 21.80 3.64 3.50
CA CYS A 165 22.69 4.38 4.39
C CYS A 165 23.29 3.52 5.51
N GLY A 166 22.91 2.24 5.56
CA GLY A 166 23.34 1.27 6.56
C GLY A 166 22.76 1.49 7.96
N ASN A 167 22.05 2.59 8.21
CA ASN A 167 21.64 3.01 9.55
C ASN A 167 20.19 3.51 9.60
N VAL A 168 19.63 3.60 10.81
CA VAL A 168 18.26 4.09 11.08
C VAL A 168 18.25 5.48 11.74
N ASN A 169 19.40 6.15 11.79
CA ASN A 169 19.57 7.49 12.35
C ASN A 169 19.23 8.56 11.31
N VAL A 170 17.93 8.65 11.01
CA VAL A 170 17.42 9.64 10.05
C VAL A 170 17.45 11.05 10.67
N PRO A 171 18.14 12.04 10.06
CA PRO A 171 18.06 13.44 10.49
C PRO A 171 16.63 13.96 10.43
N GLN A 172 16.20 14.78 11.39
CA GLN A 172 14.81 15.26 11.44
C GLN A 172 14.38 16.05 10.19
N SER A 173 15.32 16.72 9.52
CA SER A 173 15.11 17.46 8.27
C SER A 173 15.12 16.59 7.00
N TYR A 174 15.42 15.29 7.11
CA TYR A 174 15.58 14.42 5.94
C TYR A 174 14.25 14.17 5.20
N ILE A 175 14.35 14.20 3.87
CA ILE A 175 13.28 13.91 2.92
C ILE A 175 13.79 12.84 1.95
N SER A 176 13.02 11.76 1.77
CA SER A 176 13.29 10.67 0.84
C SER A 176 13.29 11.15 -0.62
N PRO A 177 13.91 10.41 -1.57
CA PRO A 177 13.99 10.80 -2.98
C PRO A 177 12.65 11.06 -3.67
N ASP A 178 11.58 10.41 -3.20
CA ASP A 178 10.21 10.56 -3.67
C ASP A 178 9.44 11.70 -2.97
N GLY A 179 10.10 12.48 -2.12
CA GLY A 179 9.52 13.61 -1.38
C GLY A 179 8.93 13.25 -0.01
N TYR A 180 9.04 12.00 0.44
CA TYR A 180 8.51 11.61 1.75
C TYR A 180 9.34 12.18 2.92
N ARG A 181 8.70 12.84 3.90
CA ARG A 181 9.37 13.46 5.06
C ARG A 181 9.75 12.43 6.14
N LEU A 182 10.64 11.49 5.81
CA LEU A 182 11.03 10.40 6.70
C LEU A 182 11.63 10.88 8.03
N GLY A 183 12.41 11.97 8.03
CA GLY A 183 12.99 12.53 9.27
C GLY A 183 11.95 12.93 10.32
N GLN A 184 10.85 13.53 9.88
CA GLN A 184 9.72 13.89 10.75
C GLN A 184 8.95 12.67 11.22
N TRP A 185 8.79 11.66 10.36
CA TRP A 185 8.13 10.42 10.72
C TRP A 185 8.90 9.65 11.80
N VAL A 186 10.23 9.54 11.69
CA VAL A 186 11.12 8.91 12.68
C VAL A 186 11.07 9.65 14.02
N PHE A 187 11.11 10.98 14.00
CA PHE A 187 10.94 11.80 15.21
C PHE A 187 9.61 11.50 15.91
N GLN A 188 8.53 11.41 15.14
CA GLN A 188 7.20 11.10 15.69
C GLN A 188 7.15 9.71 16.35
N GLN A 189 7.81 8.68 15.80
CA GLN A 189 7.84 7.35 16.41
C GLN A 189 8.51 7.36 17.79
N ARG A 190 9.61 8.11 17.93
CA ARG A 190 10.31 8.30 19.22
C ARG A 190 9.41 9.00 20.24
N GLN A 191 8.65 10.02 19.82
CA GLN A 191 7.70 10.72 20.71
C GLN A 191 6.52 9.83 21.14
N VAL A 192 6.02 8.97 20.25
CA VAL A 192 4.93 8.03 20.55
C VAL A 192 5.39 6.94 21.52
N PHE A 193 6.63 6.44 21.35
CA PHE A 193 7.26 5.49 22.27
C PHE A 193 7.46 6.10 23.66
N LYS A 194 8.05 7.30 23.77
CA LYS A 194 8.26 8.00 25.05
C LYS A 194 6.96 8.22 25.85
N ARG A 195 5.83 8.33 25.15
CA ARG A 195 4.50 8.50 25.76
C ARG A 195 3.82 7.18 26.12
N ASN A 196 4.49 6.03 25.94
CA ASN A 196 3.93 4.68 26.08
C ASN A 196 2.67 4.45 25.23
N ARG A 197 2.65 5.02 24.02
CA ARG A 197 1.51 4.92 23.07
C ARG A 197 1.86 4.19 21.78
N LEU A 198 3.03 3.56 21.71
CA LEU A 198 3.42 2.78 20.55
C LEU A 198 2.76 1.40 20.62
N ASP A 199 2.09 1.05 19.53
CA ASP A 199 1.46 -0.25 19.37
C ASP A 199 2.49 -1.39 19.38
N HIS A 200 2.13 -2.55 19.94
CA HIS A 200 3.03 -3.68 20.14
C HIS A 200 3.57 -4.26 18.82
N GLU A 201 2.74 -4.36 17.79
CA GLU A 201 3.16 -4.87 16.47
C GLU A 201 4.19 -3.95 15.83
N ARG A 202 3.98 -2.64 15.95
CA ARG A 202 4.92 -1.60 15.47
C ARG A 202 6.24 -1.60 16.22
N TYR A 203 6.17 -1.85 17.52
CA TYR A 203 7.36 -2.00 18.35
C TYR A 203 8.21 -3.19 17.88
N GLU A 204 7.61 -4.37 17.65
CA GLU A 204 8.34 -5.55 17.19
C GLU A 204 8.94 -5.35 15.78
N LEU A 205 8.24 -4.67 14.87
CA LEU A 205 8.77 -4.34 13.54
C LEU A 205 9.99 -3.40 13.62
N LEU A 206 9.91 -2.31 14.40
CA LEU A 206 11.03 -1.39 14.60
C LEU A 206 12.20 -2.06 15.35
N LYS A 207 11.90 -2.94 16.30
CA LYS A 207 12.91 -3.72 17.03
C LYS A 207 13.67 -4.66 16.10
N LYS A 208 13.01 -5.26 15.10
CA LYS A 208 13.64 -6.15 14.11
C LYS A 208 14.74 -5.46 13.31
N ILE A 209 14.58 -4.18 12.99
CA ILE A 209 15.58 -3.35 12.29
C ILE A 209 16.53 -2.62 13.25
N LYS A 210 16.57 -3.05 14.53
CA LYS A 210 17.39 -2.44 15.59
C LYS A 210 17.18 -0.92 15.71
N PHE A 211 15.94 -0.46 15.52
CA PHE A 211 15.58 0.95 15.61
C PHE A 211 15.87 1.51 17.01
N SER A 212 16.68 2.57 17.08
CA SER A 212 16.95 3.24 18.34
C SER A 212 15.82 4.22 18.70
N PHE A 213 15.07 3.86 19.74
CA PHE A 213 14.01 4.69 20.31
C PHE A 213 14.53 5.80 21.22
N ASP A 214 15.72 5.62 21.80
CA ASP A 214 16.39 6.62 22.62
C ASP A 214 17.37 7.42 21.77
N THR A 215 17.12 8.73 21.63
CA THR A 215 18.11 9.66 21.06
C THR A 215 19.26 9.94 22.02
N ASN A 216 19.24 9.36 23.22
CA ASN A 216 20.16 9.73 24.30
C ASN A 216 21.09 8.62 24.79
N ARG A 217 21.08 7.42 24.21
CA ARG A 217 22.11 6.40 24.49
C ARG A 217 22.44 5.56 23.26
N SER A 218 23.65 5.81 22.75
CA SER A 218 24.59 4.86 22.18
C SER A 218 24.06 3.46 21.86
N ASN A 219 23.60 3.21 20.63
CA ASN A 219 24.04 1.99 19.94
C ASN A 219 24.06 2.13 18.40
N PRO A 220 25.17 2.61 17.82
CA PRO A 220 25.39 2.67 16.38
C PRO A 220 25.98 1.38 15.73
N GLU A 221 26.16 0.29 16.46
CA GLU A 221 27.07 -0.81 16.05
C GLU A 221 26.80 -1.47 14.68
N PRO A 222 25.58 -1.93 14.30
CA PRO A 222 25.41 -2.68 13.04
C PRO A 222 25.58 -1.81 11.79
N ALA A 223 25.35 -0.52 11.97
CA ALA A 223 25.06 0.41 10.90
C ALA A 223 26.24 1.29 10.53
N TRP A 224 26.99 1.65 11.57
CA TRP A 224 28.30 2.23 11.43
C TRP A 224 29.29 1.20 10.87
N GLU A 225 29.21 -0.07 11.29
CA GLU A 225 30.08 -1.13 10.77
C GLU A 225 29.89 -1.34 9.26
N ASN A 226 28.66 -1.23 8.76
CA ASN A 226 28.41 -1.32 7.31
C ASN A 226 29.11 -0.20 6.53
N GLY A 227 28.96 1.05 6.97
CA GLY A 227 29.64 2.18 6.33
C GLY A 227 31.17 2.12 6.47
N TYR A 228 31.66 1.57 7.59
CA TYR A 228 33.08 1.29 7.78
C TYR A 228 33.59 0.24 6.79
N ASN A 229 32.84 -0.84 6.54
CA ASN A 229 33.21 -1.85 5.54
C ASN A 229 33.27 -1.26 4.13
N HIS A 230 32.32 -0.39 3.76
CA HIS A 230 32.39 0.34 2.48
C HIS A 230 33.59 1.27 2.39
N LEU A 231 33.99 1.92 3.49
CA LEU A 231 35.21 2.73 3.53
C LEU A 231 36.45 1.84 3.32
N ILE A 232 36.51 0.68 3.97
CA ILE A 232 37.61 -0.29 3.79
C ILE A 232 37.70 -0.75 2.34
N ASP A 233 36.57 -1.10 1.72
CA ASP A 233 36.55 -1.53 0.32
C ASP A 233 36.95 -0.39 -0.63
N TYR A 234 36.50 0.83 -0.37
CA TYR A 234 36.95 2.02 -1.11
C TYR A 234 38.45 2.22 -0.99
N CYS A 235 39.00 2.16 0.23
CA CYS A 235 40.44 2.30 0.45
C CYS A 235 41.24 1.19 -0.24
N ARG A 236 40.71 -0.04 -0.29
CA ARG A 236 41.32 -1.17 -1.00
C ARG A 236 41.38 -0.92 -2.52
N ILE A 237 40.30 -0.40 -3.10
CA ILE A 237 40.17 -0.20 -4.56
C ILE A 237 40.94 1.06 -5.00
N HIS A 238 40.75 2.17 -4.30
CA HIS A 238 41.24 3.49 -4.72
C HIS A 238 42.57 3.88 -4.08
N LYS A 239 43.10 3.06 -3.16
CA LYS A 239 44.33 3.34 -2.37
C LYS A 239 44.30 4.73 -1.72
N SER A 240 43.11 5.18 -1.34
CA SER A 240 42.86 6.52 -0.81
C SER A 240 41.72 6.45 0.20
N VAL A 241 41.84 7.25 1.26
CA VAL A 241 40.78 7.47 2.26
C VAL A 241 39.90 8.67 1.91
N LYS A 242 40.29 9.46 0.89
CA LYS A 242 39.58 10.66 0.45
C LYS A 242 38.42 10.28 -0.47
N VAL A 243 37.29 9.94 0.14
CA VAL A 243 36.05 9.63 -0.58
C VAL A 243 35.40 10.92 -1.09
N PRO A 244 35.08 11.06 -2.39
CA PRO A 244 34.31 12.18 -2.91
C PRO A 244 32.93 12.27 -2.24
N ALA A 245 32.48 13.48 -1.89
CA ALA A 245 31.22 13.68 -1.15
C ALA A 245 29.97 13.10 -1.85
N ARG A 246 30.00 12.96 -3.18
CA ARG A 246 28.92 12.37 -3.99
C ARG A 246 29.18 10.92 -4.41
N TYR A 247 30.22 10.28 -3.89
CA TYR A 247 30.56 8.91 -4.24
C TYR A 247 29.51 7.93 -3.72
N ILE A 248 29.15 6.98 -4.59
CA ILE A 248 28.21 5.89 -4.35
C ILE A 248 28.95 4.60 -4.67
N SER A 249 28.97 3.66 -3.72
CA SER A 249 29.55 2.33 -3.90
C SER A 249 28.80 1.53 -4.97
N PRO A 250 29.40 0.47 -5.56
CA PRO A 250 28.78 -0.30 -6.64
C PRO A 250 27.40 -0.89 -6.33
N ASP A 251 27.09 -1.10 -5.05
CA ASP A 251 25.82 -1.62 -4.54
C ASP A 251 24.79 -0.51 -4.21
N GLY A 252 25.11 0.74 -4.51
CA GLY A 252 24.22 1.89 -4.28
C GLY A 252 24.43 2.59 -2.93
N PHE A 253 25.35 2.12 -2.08
CA PHE A 253 25.61 2.74 -0.79
C PHE A 253 26.26 4.14 -0.95
N LYS A 254 25.69 5.17 -0.33
CA LYS A 254 26.16 6.56 -0.44
C LYS A 254 27.37 6.84 0.46
N LEU A 255 28.49 6.17 0.22
CA LEU A 255 29.70 6.26 1.05
C LEU A 255 30.23 7.69 1.18
N GLY A 256 30.15 8.52 0.14
CA GLY A 256 30.58 9.92 0.21
C GLY A 256 29.82 10.75 1.26
N TYR A 257 28.51 10.52 1.36
CA TYR A 257 27.67 11.16 2.39
C TYR A 257 27.97 10.60 3.78
N TRP A 258 28.16 9.28 3.90
CA TRP A 258 28.49 8.64 5.17
C TRP A 258 29.82 9.15 5.74
N VAL A 259 30.85 9.27 4.90
CA VAL A 259 32.15 9.85 5.27
C VAL A 259 31.99 11.30 5.75
N PHE A 260 31.32 12.14 4.97
CA PHE A 260 31.05 13.53 5.35
C PHE A 260 30.30 13.65 6.68
N TYR A 261 29.30 12.81 6.90
CA TYR A 261 28.53 12.78 8.13
C TYR A 261 29.38 12.39 9.34
N ASN A 262 30.26 11.38 9.21
CA ASN A 262 31.17 10.95 10.27
C ASN A 262 32.28 11.97 10.53
N GLN A 263 32.71 12.73 9.52
CA GLN A 263 33.66 13.83 9.69
C GLN A 263 33.07 14.97 10.54
N ILE A 264 31.84 15.39 10.26
CA ILE A 264 31.19 16.49 11.00
C ILE A 264 30.78 16.06 12.41
N ASN A 265 30.35 14.82 12.58
CA ASN A 265 29.86 14.30 13.86
C ASN A 265 30.93 13.48 14.62
N TYR A 266 32.21 13.64 14.30
CA TYR A 266 33.30 12.82 14.86
C TYR A 266 33.34 12.82 16.40
N LYS A 267 33.05 13.97 17.04
CA LYS A 267 32.98 14.11 18.50
C LYS A 267 31.84 13.31 19.16
N LEU A 268 30.89 12.83 18.36
CA LEU A 268 29.74 12.04 18.81
C LEU A 268 29.94 10.54 18.58
N LEU A 269 31.08 10.12 18.01
CA LEU A 269 31.43 8.71 17.80
C LEU A 269 31.92 8.06 19.09
N SER A 270 31.73 6.75 19.20
CA SER A 270 32.30 5.98 20.32
C SER A 270 33.82 5.86 20.18
N ILE A 271 34.51 5.64 21.30
CA ILE A 271 35.96 5.44 21.33
C ILE A 271 36.38 4.28 20.40
N THR A 272 35.59 3.22 20.32
CA THR A 272 35.86 2.06 19.44
C THR A 272 35.75 2.44 17.96
N GLN A 273 34.81 3.31 17.59
CA GLN A 273 34.61 3.80 16.23
C GLN A 273 35.72 4.74 15.77
N ILE A 274 36.11 5.65 16.66
CA ILE A 274 37.24 6.57 16.46
C ILE A 274 38.50 5.75 16.16
N LYS A 275 38.83 4.77 17.01
CA LYS A 275 39.99 3.89 16.80
C LYS A 275 39.95 3.15 15.46
N LYS A 276 38.78 2.65 15.05
CA LYS A 276 38.61 1.96 13.77
C LYS A 276 38.84 2.88 12.56
N LEU A 277 38.37 4.13 12.62
CA LEU A 277 38.58 5.12 11.55
C LEU A 277 40.03 5.61 11.50
N GLU A 278 40.62 5.93 12.65
CA GLU A 278 42.02 6.36 12.72
C GLU A 278 42.98 5.28 12.17
N ALA A 279 42.66 4.00 12.40
CA ALA A 279 43.41 2.87 11.83
C ALA A 279 43.38 2.81 10.29
N THR A 280 42.40 3.45 9.64
CA THR A 280 42.32 3.59 8.17
C THR A 280 43.00 4.86 7.64
N GLY A 281 43.59 5.67 8.52
CA GLY A 281 44.11 7.00 8.18
C GLY A 281 43.00 8.03 7.96
N PHE A 282 41.78 7.76 8.45
CA PHE A 282 40.66 8.69 8.39
C PHE A 282 40.68 9.62 9.59
N PHE A 283 40.75 10.92 9.35
CA PHE A 283 40.75 11.95 10.38
C PHE A 283 39.61 12.95 10.17
N PRO A 284 39.12 13.61 11.25
CA PRO A 284 38.12 14.64 11.13
C PRO A 284 38.67 15.89 10.44
N LEU A 285 37.80 16.70 9.83
CA LEU A 285 38.18 17.86 9.00
C LEU A 285 38.99 18.94 9.75
N TRP A 286 38.88 19.01 11.08
CA TRP A 286 39.67 19.94 11.92
C TRP A 286 41.02 19.37 12.37
N HIS A 287 41.36 18.13 12.00
CA HIS A 287 42.66 17.51 12.30
C HIS A 287 43.74 17.85 11.26
N GLU A 288 43.35 18.40 10.10
CA GLU A 288 44.29 18.81 9.03
C GLU A 288 45.04 20.12 9.33
N THR A 289 44.94 20.69 10.53
CA THR A 289 45.66 21.94 10.88
C THR A 289 47.02 21.75 11.53
N HIS A 290 47.47 20.55 11.86
CA HIS A 290 48.80 20.34 12.46
C HIS A 290 49.56 19.13 11.88
N THR A 291 50.08 19.30 10.68
CA THR A 291 51.42 18.78 10.32
C THR A 291 52.09 19.82 9.43
N TRP A 292 53.23 20.30 9.91
CA TRP A 292 54.16 21.21 9.24
C TRP A 292 54.65 20.67 7.90
#